data_AF-A0A936S669-F1
#
_entry.id   AF-A0A936S669-F1
#
_cell.length_a   1.000
_cell.length_b   1.000
_cell.length_c   1.000
_cell.angle_alpha   90.00
_cell.angle_beta   90.00
_cell.angle_gamma   90.00
#
_symmetry.space_group_name_H-M   'P 1'
#
loop_
_entity.id
_entity.type
_entity.pdbx_description
1 polymer ?
#
loop_
_entity_poly.entity_id
_entity_poly.type
_entity_poly.pdbx_seq_one_letter_code
_entity_poly.pdbx_strand_id
1 'polypeptide(L)'
;MISSGTLLSLEAANAVGRFDESLFIDYVDVEFGLRCQEKGFVSLVIKKAKMAHSLGEVPLKFWRWSLPSHAPLRRRYQVRNAILLIRRRSIPLVWKLSEAVRILLRLIFALIASGKSASVLSSWYLGLRDGVQGGKGKISDNEF
;
A
#
# COMPACT_ATOMS: atom_id res chain seq x y z
N MET A 1 -5.15 -5.35 8.94
CA MET A 1 -6.26 -4.38 9.08
C MET A 1 -6.72 -3.94 7.70
N ILE A 2 -8.01 -3.68 7.52
CA ILE A 2 -8.59 -3.08 6.29
C ILE A 2 -9.53 -1.94 6.69
N SER A 3 -9.30 -0.71 6.22
CA SER A 3 -10.06 0.46 6.70
C SER A 3 -11.57 0.33 6.47
N SER A 4 -11.98 -0.19 5.32
CA SER A 4 -13.40 -0.29 4.94
C SER A 4 -14.25 -1.22 5.81
N GLY A 5 -13.64 -2.09 6.63
CA GLY A 5 -14.36 -3.09 7.43
C GLY A 5 -13.73 -3.36 8.80
N THR A 6 -12.95 -2.42 9.34
CA THR A 6 -12.32 -2.56 10.66
C THR A 6 -13.13 -1.80 11.71
N LEU A 7 -13.38 -2.47 12.85
CA LEU A 7 -13.75 -1.81 14.09
C LEU A 7 -12.49 -1.56 14.91
N LEU A 8 -12.33 -0.34 15.41
CA LEU A 8 -11.19 0.08 16.22
C LEU A 8 -11.67 0.36 17.65
N SER A 9 -10.98 -0.19 18.66
CA SER A 9 -11.28 0.17 20.04
C SER A 9 -10.87 1.62 20.31
N LEU A 10 -11.67 2.34 21.10
CA LEU A 10 -11.35 3.72 21.48
C LEU A 10 -10.04 3.80 22.26
N GLU A 11 -9.75 2.78 23.06
CA GLU A 11 -8.48 2.67 23.78
C GLU A 11 -7.29 2.61 22.81
N ALA A 12 -7.35 1.75 21.78
CA ALA A 12 -6.30 1.66 20.78
C ALA A 12 -6.18 2.97 19.97
N ALA A 13 -7.30 3.59 19.61
CA ALA A 13 -7.31 4.87 18.90
C ALA A 13 -6.62 5.98 19.73
N ASN A 14 -6.95 6.08 21.02
CA ASN A 14 -6.37 7.07 21.92
C ASN A 14 -4.90 6.79 22.20
N ALA A 15 -4.53 5.52 22.38
CA ALA A 15 -3.14 5.14 22.61
C ALA A 15 -2.28 5.38 21.37
N VAL A 16 -2.73 4.96 20.18
CA VAL A 16 -1.91 4.95 18.95
C VAL A 16 -1.91 6.30 18.24
N GLY A 17 -2.98 7.10 18.36
CA GLY A 17 -3.14 8.40 17.71
C GLY A 17 -3.87 8.29 16.37
N ARG A 18 -3.75 9.32 15.52
CA ARG A 18 -4.45 9.37 14.22
C ARG A 18 -3.74 8.54 13.14
N PHE A 19 -4.42 8.32 12.02
CA PHE A 19 -3.82 7.78 10.80
C PHE A 19 -2.79 8.75 10.22
N ASP A 20 -1.77 8.21 9.56
CA ASP A 20 -0.76 9.02 8.91
C ASP A 20 -1.25 9.54 7.54
N GLU A 21 -1.80 10.75 7.56
CA GLU A 21 -2.34 11.44 6.39
C GLU A 21 -1.26 11.72 5.32
N SER A 22 0.03 11.68 5.69
CA SER A 22 1.13 11.88 4.74
C SER A 22 1.27 10.75 3.71
N LEU A 23 0.71 9.57 4.00
CA LEU A 23 0.65 8.48 3.04
C LEU A 23 -0.44 8.68 1.98
N PHE A 24 -1.45 9.51 2.25
CA PHE A 24 -2.63 9.78 1.44
C PHE A 24 -3.50 8.54 1.15
N ILE A 25 -2.97 7.56 0.41
CA ILE A 25 -3.64 6.29 0.05
C ILE A 25 -2.63 5.15 0.04
N ASP A 26 -3.12 3.92 0.22
CA ASP A 26 -2.32 2.69 0.32
C ASP A 26 -1.35 2.72 1.52
N TYR A 27 -1.20 1.56 2.19
CA TYR A 27 -0.39 1.41 3.43
C TYR A 27 -0.83 2.19 4.67
N VAL A 28 -1.79 3.11 4.59
CA VAL A 28 -2.35 3.84 5.76
C VAL A 28 -2.77 2.88 6.88
N ASP A 29 -3.52 1.83 6.53
CA ASP A 29 -4.00 0.83 7.50
C ASP A 29 -2.90 -0.09 8.00
N VAL A 30 -1.90 -0.33 7.15
CA VAL A 30 -0.78 -1.21 7.48
C VAL A 30 0.13 -0.51 8.49
N GLU A 31 0.45 0.77 8.23
CA GLU A 31 1.20 1.64 9.12
C GLU A 31 0.51 1.75 10.49
N PHE A 32 -0.79 2.05 10.50
CA PHE A 32 -1.56 2.13 11.73
C PHE A 32 -1.59 0.81 12.49
N GLY A 33 -1.79 -0.31 11.77
CA GLY A 33 -1.78 -1.65 12.35
C GLY A 33 -0.42 -2.03 12.95
N LEU A 34 0.69 -1.63 12.33
CA LEU A 34 2.03 -1.85 12.86
C LEU A 34 2.25 -1.05 14.16
N ARG A 35 1.82 0.22 14.20
CA ARG A 35 1.85 1.02 15.44
C ARG A 35 0.96 0.43 16.54
N CYS A 36 -0.20 -0.13 16.18
CA CYS A 36 -1.05 -0.86 17.14
C CYS A 36 -0.29 -2.05 17.75
N GLN A 37 0.38 -2.85 16.92
CA GLN A 37 1.15 -4.01 17.36
C GLN A 37 2.33 -3.61 18.27
N GLU A 38 3.03 -2.52 17.94
CA GLU A 38 4.10 -1.97 18.79
C GLU A 38 3.60 -1.60 20.19
N LYS A 39 2.31 -1.24 20.33
CA LYS A 39 1.66 -0.94 21.62
C LYS A 39 0.95 -2.13 22.26
N GLY A 40 1.14 -3.34 21.72
CA GLY A 40 0.56 -4.57 22.27
C GLY A 40 -0.87 -4.87 21.84
N PHE A 41 -1.46 -4.07 20.95
CA PHE A 41 -2.79 -4.36 20.40
C PHE A 41 -2.70 -5.39 19.28
N VAL A 42 -3.75 -6.20 19.14
CA VAL A 42 -3.85 -7.26 18.14
C VAL A 42 -4.94 -6.96 17.11
N SER A 43 -4.70 -7.34 15.86
CA SER A 43 -5.71 -7.27 14.80
C SER A 43 -6.35 -8.65 14.62
N LEU A 44 -7.67 -8.73 14.84
CA LEU A 44 -8.46 -9.95 14.69
C LEU A 44 -9.30 -9.90 13.41
N VAL A 45 -9.50 -11.06 12.78
CA VAL A 45 -10.27 -11.18 11.53
C VAL A 45 -11.52 -12.03 11.76
N ILE A 46 -12.69 -11.45 11.55
CA ILE A 46 -13.98 -12.15 11.64
C ILE A 46 -14.35 -12.71 10.26
N LYS A 47 -14.03 -13.98 10.03
CA LYS A 47 -14.24 -14.65 8.72
C LYS A 47 -15.72 -14.81 8.33
N LYS A 48 -16.65 -14.75 9.29
CA LYS A 48 -18.09 -14.92 9.06
C LYS A 48 -18.80 -13.61 8.70
N ALA A 49 -18.19 -12.46 8.97
CA ALA A 49 -18.77 -11.17 8.62
C ALA A 49 -18.73 -10.98 7.10
N LYS A 50 -19.84 -10.54 6.53
CA LYS A 50 -19.97 -10.26 5.09
C LYS A 50 -20.25 -8.76 4.90
N MET A 51 -19.56 -8.16 3.94
CA MET A 51 -19.73 -6.75 3.59
C MET A 51 -19.72 -6.62 2.07
N ALA A 52 -20.69 -5.90 1.52
CA ALA A 52 -20.67 -5.53 0.11
C ALA A 52 -19.55 -4.52 -0.12
N HIS A 53 -18.57 -4.86 -0.95
CA HIS A 53 -17.44 -3.98 -1.25
C HIS A 53 -17.05 -4.11 -2.71
N SER A 54 -16.90 -2.97 -3.39
CA SER A 54 -16.38 -2.88 -4.75
C SER A 54 -14.92 -2.43 -4.72
N LEU A 55 -14.03 -3.22 -5.30
CA LEU A 55 -12.67 -2.76 -5.59
C LEU A 55 -12.76 -1.77 -6.76
N GLY A 56 -12.47 -0.50 -6.50
CA GLY A 56 -12.86 0.62 -7.37
C GLY A 56 -12.27 0.67 -8.78
N GLU A 57 -11.29 -0.14 -9.13
CA GLU A 57 -10.76 -0.21 -10.50
C GLU A 57 -11.21 -1.50 -11.17
N VAL A 58 -11.80 -1.38 -12.36
CA VAL A 58 -12.18 -2.51 -13.20
C VAL A 58 -10.90 -3.22 -13.63
N PRO A 59 -10.69 -4.50 -13.27
CA PRO A 59 -9.50 -5.22 -13.72
C PRO A 59 -9.49 -5.32 -15.24
N LEU A 60 -8.34 -5.05 -15.86
CA LEU A 60 -8.11 -5.38 -17.27
C LEU A 60 -8.22 -6.90 -17.40
N LYS A 61 -9.26 -7.37 -18.08
CA LYS A 61 -9.42 -8.80 -18.39
C LYS A 61 -8.47 -9.15 -19.52
N PHE A 62 -7.41 -9.90 -19.23
CA PHE A 62 -6.59 -10.56 -20.24
C PHE A 62 -6.85 -12.08 -20.19
N TRP A 63 -7.62 -12.59 -21.16
CA TRP A 63 -8.08 -13.98 -21.20
C TRP A 63 -8.79 -14.40 -19.89
N ARG A 64 -8.21 -15.33 -19.13
CA ARG A 64 -8.70 -15.83 -17.82
C ARG A 64 -8.20 -15.03 -16.62
N TRP A 65 -7.35 -14.03 -16.85
CA TRP A 65 -6.66 -13.30 -15.78
C TRP A 65 -7.25 -11.90 -15.65
N SER A 66 -7.69 -11.58 -14.43
CA SER A 66 -8.05 -10.23 -14.02
C SER A 66 -6.77 -9.51 -13.61
N LEU A 67 -6.15 -8.77 -14.53
CA LEU A 67 -4.99 -7.93 -14.22
C LEU A 67 -5.50 -6.68 -13.50
N PRO A 68 -5.01 -6.39 -12.27
CA PRO A 68 -5.32 -5.13 -11.62
C PRO A 68 -4.72 -4.01 -12.46
N SER A 69 -5.55 -3.28 -13.21
CA SER A 69 -5.12 -2.05 -13.86
C SER A 69 -5.12 -0.95 -12.82
N HIS A 70 -4.22 -1.05 -11.86
CA HIS A 70 -3.90 0.10 -11.06
C HIS A 70 -3.38 1.18 -12.00
N ALA A 71 -4.08 2.31 -12.06
CA ALA A 71 -3.62 3.46 -12.81
C ALA A 71 -2.14 3.71 -12.44
N PRO A 72 -1.27 4.10 -13.39
CA PRO A 72 0.17 4.33 -13.15
C PRO A 72 0.46 5.12 -11.86
N LEU A 73 -0.43 6.07 -11.53
CA LEU A 73 -0.43 6.82 -10.28
C LEU A 73 -0.55 5.96 -9.01
N ARG A 74 -1.50 5.03 -8.94
CA ARG A 74 -1.69 4.17 -7.76
C ARG A 74 -0.47 3.28 -7.52
N ARG A 75 0.20 2.84 -8.58
CA ARG A 75 1.47 2.12 -8.48
C ARG A 75 2.59 2.97 -7.89
N ARG A 76 2.69 4.24 -8.29
CA ARG A 76 3.65 5.20 -7.72
C ARG A 76 3.43 5.37 -6.22
N TYR A 77 2.17 5.52 -5.77
CA TYR A 77 1.85 5.57 -4.33
C TYR A 77 2.26 4.29 -3.59
N GLN A 78 1.95 3.11 -4.14
CA GLN A 78 2.32 1.84 -3.51
C GLN A 78 3.83 1.71 -3.33
N VAL A 79 4.62 2.05 -4.35
CA VAL A 79 6.08 1.98 -4.29
C VAL A 79 6.63 3.04 -3.33
N ARG A 80 6.20 4.30 -3.44
CA ARG A 80 6.62 5.39 -2.55
C ARG A 80 6.34 5.06 -1.09
N ASN A 81 5.10 4.71 -0.75
CA ASN A 81 4.68 4.50 0.62
C ASN A 81 5.36 3.30 1.26
N ALA A 82 5.60 2.24 0.48
CA ALA A 82 6.35 1.11 1.00
C ALA A 82 7.79 1.47 1.38
N ILE A 83 8.46 2.29 0.56
CA ILE A 83 9.82 2.76 0.88
C ILE A 83 9.81 3.64 2.12
N LEU A 84 8.82 4.54 2.23
CA LEU A 84 8.65 5.35 3.45
C LEU A 84 8.52 4.46 4.68
N LEU A 85 7.75 3.37 4.63
CA LEU A 85 7.61 2.42 5.74
C LEU A 85 8.88 1.60 5.99
N ILE A 86 9.55 1.12 4.95
CA ILE A 86 10.80 0.35 5.09
C ILE A 86 11.90 1.20 5.76
N ARG A 87 11.91 2.51 5.50
CA ARG A 87 12.86 3.46 6.11
C ARG A 87 12.51 3.83 7.56
N ARG A 88 11.28 3.61 8.03
CA ARG A 88 10.90 3.91 9.43
C ARG A 88 11.59 2.95 10.38
N ARG A 89 12.17 3.48 11.45
CA ARG A 89 12.88 2.67 12.47
C ARG A 89 11.93 1.78 13.27
N SER A 90 10.71 2.25 13.52
CA SER A 90 9.72 1.54 14.34
C SER A 90 9.29 0.20 13.72
N ILE A 91 9.26 0.13 12.38
CA ILE A 91 8.76 -1.04 11.66
C ILE A 91 9.69 -2.27 11.81
N PRO A 92 9.15 -3.46 12.16
CA PRO A 92 9.94 -4.69 12.31
C PRO A 92 10.68 -5.12 11.04
N LEU A 93 11.91 -5.63 11.18
CA LEU A 93 12.74 -6.08 10.06
C LEU A 93 12.07 -7.18 9.22
N VAL A 94 11.39 -8.13 9.86
CA VAL A 94 10.67 -9.21 9.17
C VAL A 94 9.60 -8.62 8.24
N TRP A 95 8.87 -7.60 8.70
CA TRP A 95 7.87 -6.93 7.87
C TRP A 95 8.54 -6.24 6.68
N LYS A 96 9.64 -5.51 6.90
CA LYS A 96 10.40 -4.82 5.84
C LYS A 96 10.87 -5.76 4.75
N LEU A 97 11.45 -6.90 5.12
CA LEU A 97 11.92 -7.92 4.18
C LEU A 97 10.75 -8.51 3.40
N SER A 98 9.65 -8.86 4.07
CA SER A 98 8.46 -9.42 3.42
C SER A 98 7.85 -8.45 2.40
N GLU A 99 7.84 -7.14 2.72
CA GLU A 99 7.30 -6.13 1.82
C GLU A 99 8.25 -5.84 0.66
N ALA A 100 9.57 -5.81 0.91
CA ALA A 100 10.57 -5.69 -0.17
C ALA A 100 10.43 -6.82 -1.20
N VAL A 101 10.27 -8.07 -0.75
CA VAL A 101 10.03 -9.22 -1.63
C VAL A 101 8.71 -9.07 -2.38
N ARG A 102 7.63 -8.67 -1.70
CA ARG A 102 6.31 -8.49 -2.31
C ARG A 102 6.31 -7.44 -3.42
N ILE A 103 7.01 -6.34 -3.18
CA ILE A 103 7.21 -5.25 -4.14
C ILE A 103 8.00 -5.75 -5.33
N LEU A 104 9.13 -6.42 -5.12
CA LEU A 104 9.90 -7.01 -6.21
C LEU A 104 9.07 -7.96 -7.08
N LEU A 105 8.27 -8.83 -6.45
CA LEU A 105 7.36 -9.73 -7.18
C LEU A 105 6.31 -8.94 -7.98
N ARG A 106 5.70 -7.90 -7.40
CA ARG A 106 4.76 -7.02 -8.13
C ARG A 106 5.41 -6.36 -9.35
N LEU A 107 6.67 -5.94 -9.25
CA LEU A 107 7.42 -5.40 -10.40
C LEU A 107 7.56 -6.46 -11.49
N ILE A 108 8.05 -7.65 -11.14
CA ILE A 108 8.24 -8.76 -12.09
C ILE A 108 6.93 -9.12 -12.79
N PHE A 109 5.85 -9.32 -12.02
CA PHE A 109 4.53 -9.59 -12.58
C PHE A 109 4.03 -8.45 -13.47
N ALA A 110 4.22 -7.19 -13.06
CA ALA A 110 3.81 -6.05 -13.86
C ALA A 110 4.59 -5.97 -15.19
N LEU A 111 5.89 -6.25 -15.20
CA LEU A 111 6.71 -6.27 -16.41
C LEU A 111 6.26 -7.37 -17.38
N ILE A 112 6.01 -8.58 -16.87
CA ILE A 112 5.55 -9.71 -17.68
C ILE A 112 4.15 -9.44 -18.25
N ALA A 113 3.23 -8.92 -17.43
CA ALA A 113 1.82 -8.78 -17.80
C ALA A 113 1.52 -7.59 -18.71
N SER A 114 2.27 -6.48 -18.58
CA SER A 114 1.88 -5.23 -19.25
C SER A 114 2.40 -5.10 -20.68
N GLY A 115 3.45 -5.83 -21.08
CA GLY A 115 4.11 -5.73 -22.40
C GLY A 115 4.74 -4.36 -22.71
N LYS A 116 4.24 -3.28 -22.11
CA LYS A 116 4.70 -1.89 -22.16
C LYS A 116 5.59 -1.60 -20.95
N SER A 117 6.82 -2.08 -21.02
CA SER A 117 7.82 -1.98 -19.95
C SER A 117 8.12 -0.54 -19.51
N ALA A 118 8.10 0.43 -20.44
CA ALA A 118 8.53 1.81 -20.18
C ALA A 118 7.66 2.54 -19.13
N SER A 119 6.33 2.48 -19.23
CA SER A 119 5.41 3.14 -18.29
C SER A 119 5.43 2.48 -16.90
N VAL A 120 5.63 1.16 -16.86
CA VAL A 120 5.81 0.43 -15.61
C VAL A 120 7.09 0.87 -14.92
N LEU A 121 8.22 0.84 -15.64
CA LEU A 121 9.52 1.20 -15.10
C LEU A 121 9.56 2.66 -14.66
N SER A 122 8.97 3.58 -15.43
CA SER A 122 8.93 5.00 -15.06
C SER A 122 8.13 5.23 -13.78
N SER A 123 6.94 4.63 -13.65
CA SER A 123 6.12 4.75 -12.44
C SER A 123 6.82 4.19 -11.20
N TRP A 124 7.54 3.07 -11.38
CA TRP A 124 8.36 2.46 -10.35
C TRP A 124 9.53 3.35 -9.94
N TYR A 125 10.28 3.86 -10.90
CA TYR A 125 11.42 4.74 -10.67
C TYR A 125 11.00 6.04 -9.97
N LEU A 126 9.93 6.69 -10.44
CA LEU A 126 9.38 7.89 -9.80
C LEU A 126 8.92 7.61 -8.38
N GLY A 127 8.23 6.48 -8.15
CA GLY A 127 7.85 6.04 -6.80
C GLY A 127 9.05 5.78 -5.90
N LEU A 128 10.11 5.16 -6.43
CA LEU A 128 11.36 4.94 -5.72
C LEU A 128 12.01 6.27 -5.30
N ARG A 129 12.17 7.17 -6.27
CA ARG A 129 12.76 8.50 -6.08
C ARG A 129 11.99 9.29 -5.01
N ASP A 130 10.67 9.37 -5.15
CA ASP A 130 9.84 10.12 -4.21
C ASP A 130 9.89 9.50 -2.80
N GLY A 131 9.89 8.17 -2.70
CA GLY A 131 9.99 7.48 -1.42
C GLY A 131 11.33 7.73 -0.72
N VAL A 132 12.42 7.81 -1.49
CA VAL A 132 13.76 8.14 -0.98
C VAL A 132 13.87 9.61 -0.56
N GLN A 133 13.26 10.52 -1.34
CA GLN A 133 13.22 11.96 -1.04
C GLN A 133 12.25 12.31 0.11
N GLY A 134 11.46 11.34 0.58
CA GLY A 134 10.51 11.57 1.67
C GLY A 134 9.24 12.28 1.22
N GLY A 135 8.83 12.13 -0.05
CA GLY A 135 7.63 12.74 -0.61
C GLY A 135 6.37 12.32 0.15
N LYS A 136 5.55 13.29 0.53
CA LYS A 136 4.35 13.13 1.36
C LYS A 136 3.12 13.69 0.65
N GLY A 137 1.94 13.21 1.03
CA GLY A 137 0.65 13.72 0.57
C GLY A 137 0.28 13.25 -0.84
N LYS A 138 -0.66 13.98 -1.46
CA LYS A 138 -1.18 13.69 -2.79
C LYS A 138 -0.18 14.16 -3.87
N ILE A 139 0.22 13.24 -4.74
CA ILE A 139 0.95 13.48 -6.00
C ILE A 139 -0.04 14.10 -7.00
N SER A 140 0.36 15.19 -7.66
CA SER A 140 -0.45 15.86 -8.69
C SER A 140 -0.46 15.07 -10.00
N ASP A 141 -1.60 15.12 -10.71
CA ASP A 141 -1.81 14.35 -11.95
C ASP A 141 -1.06 14.93 -13.17
N ASN A 142 -0.38 16.07 -13.02
CA ASN A 142 0.32 16.79 -14.11
C ASN A 142 1.69 16.19 -14.49
N GLU A 143 2.10 15.05 -13.93
CA GLU A 143 3.40 14.39 -14.20
C GLU A 143 3.28 13.08 -15.03
N PHE A 144 2.16 12.86 -15.73
CA PHE A 144 1.91 11.67 -16.55
C PHE A 144 1.74 12.00 -18.03
#